data_AF-A0A821EWN9-F1
#
_entry.id   AF-A0A821EWN9-F1
#
_cell.length_a   1.000
_cell.length_b   1.000
_cell.length_c   1.000
_cell.angle_alpha   90.00
_cell.angle_beta   90.00
_cell.angle_gamma   90.00
#
_symmetry.space_group_name_H-M   'P 1'
#
loop_
_entity.id
_entity.type
_entity.pdbx_description
1 polymer ?
#
loop_
_entity_poly.entity_id
_entity_poly.type
_entity_poly.pdbx_seq_one_letter_code
_entity_poly.pdbx_strand_id
1 'polypeptide(L)'
;MASVTREKLDDGTIFGIGNPLLDISAEVPTTLLESYNLKANDAILAGEEHKDLNETILCDFPNHHFVAGGSTQNSMRAATWLLQQPGVCVYMGCVGQDKYHQLLHDAATKAGLTLSYQVYVDPEGHVQTGTCAVLITGNNR
;
A
#
# COMPACT_ATOMS: atom_id res chain seq x y z
N MET A 1 -9.76 32.77 -25.05
CA MET A 1 -9.22 31.59 -24.34
C MET A 1 -9.84 30.37 -24.99
N ALA A 2 -9.04 29.47 -25.58
CA ALA A 2 -9.58 28.22 -26.10
C ALA A 2 -10.07 27.38 -24.92
N SER A 3 -11.36 27.04 -24.93
CA SER A 3 -11.92 26.01 -24.05
C SER A 3 -11.23 24.69 -24.42
N VAL A 4 -10.28 24.24 -23.60
CA VAL A 4 -9.79 22.87 -23.68
C VAL A 4 -10.89 22.00 -23.11
N THR A 5 -11.79 21.52 -23.96
CA THR A 5 -12.71 20.43 -23.58
C THR A 5 -11.87 19.20 -23.33
N ARG A 6 -11.68 18.83 -22.06
CA ARG A 6 -11.11 17.53 -21.70
C ARG A 6 -12.08 16.47 -22.21
N GLU A 7 -11.64 15.64 -23.14
CA GLU A 7 -12.40 14.46 -23.54
C GLU A 7 -12.59 13.54 -22.33
N LYS A 8 -13.81 13.03 -22.17
CA LYS A 8 -14.12 12.04 -21.15
C LYS A 8 -13.45 10.73 -21.55
N LEU A 9 -12.76 10.09 -20.62
CA LEU A 9 -12.15 8.78 -20.85
C LEU A 9 -13.17 7.69 -20.54
N ASP A 10 -13.05 6.57 -21.25
CA ASP A 10 -13.87 5.39 -20.97
C ASP A 10 -13.42 4.71 -19.66
N ASP A 11 -14.37 4.05 -18.99
CA ASP A 11 -14.06 3.26 -17.79
C ASP A 11 -13.06 2.15 -18.15
N GLY A 12 -12.07 1.94 -17.29
CA GLY A 12 -11.01 0.95 -17.51
C GLY A 12 -10.00 1.27 -18.60
N THR A 13 -9.93 2.51 -19.09
CA THR A 13 -8.89 2.96 -20.03
C THR A 13 -7.47 2.68 -19.51
N ILE A 14 -7.24 2.81 -18.20
CA ILE A 14 -5.95 2.53 -17.56
C ILE A 14 -6.08 1.29 -16.68
N PHE A 15 -5.24 0.29 -16.94
CA PHE A 15 -5.18 -0.94 -16.18
C PHE A 15 -3.83 -1.06 -15.45
N GLY A 16 -3.88 -1.34 -14.15
CA GLY A 16 -2.70 -1.59 -13.32
C GLY A 16 -2.82 -2.92 -12.59
N ILE A 17 -1.71 -3.65 -12.51
CA ILE A 17 -1.59 -4.86 -11.69
C ILE A 17 -0.36 -4.75 -10.79
N GLY A 18 -0.48 -5.19 -9.55
CA GLY A 18 0.64 -5.16 -8.62
C GLY A 18 0.33 -5.78 -7.27
N ASN A 19 1.17 -5.45 -6.30
CA ASN A 19 1.07 -5.94 -4.94
C ASN A 19 0.31 -4.91 -4.09
N PRO A 20 -0.96 -5.17 -3.71
CA PRO A 20 -1.67 -4.35 -2.74
C PRO A 20 -1.02 -4.61 -1.37
N LEU A 21 -0.41 -3.58 -0.80
CA LEU A 21 0.28 -3.67 0.49
C LEU A 21 -0.34 -2.66 1.46
N LEU A 22 -0.45 -3.05 2.73
CA LEU A 22 -0.73 -2.10 3.80
C LEU A 22 0.58 -1.57 4.37
N ASP A 23 0.80 -0.27 4.24
CA ASP A 23 1.98 0.38 4.78
C ASP A 23 1.76 0.60 6.29
N ILE A 24 2.70 0.14 7.11
CA ILE A 24 2.77 0.36 8.56
C ILE A 24 3.93 1.33 8.78
N SER A 25 3.61 2.60 8.97
CA SER A 25 4.61 3.67 9.07
C SER A 25 4.77 4.14 10.50
N ALA A 26 6.00 4.36 10.95
CA ALA A 26 6.30 4.92 12.27
C ALA A 26 7.62 5.68 12.25
N GLU A 27 7.73 6.73 13.07
CA GLU A 27 9.03 7.33 13.40
C GLU A 27 9.73 6.44 14.43
N VAL A 28 10.95 6.02 14.12
CA VAL A 28 11.71 5.05 14.92
C VAL A 28 13.14 5.56 15.18
N PRO A 29 13.83 5.13 16.25
CA PRO A 29 15.24 5.41 16.43
C PRO A 29 16.09 4.63 15.41
N THR A 30 17.25 5.19 15.04
CA THR A 30 18.20 4.52 14.13
C THR A 30 18.70 3.18 14.64
N THR A 31 18.71 2.98 15.96
CA THR A 31 19.08 1.70 16.60
C THR A 31 18.16 0.55 16.21
N LEU A 32 16.90 0.82 15.84
CA LEU A 32 15.99 -0.20 15.33
C LEU A 32 16.41 -0.65 13.92
N LEU A 33 16.88 0.28 13.07
CA LEU A 33 17.39 -0.11 11.76
C LEU A 33 18.62 -1.03 11.90
N GLU A 34 19.53 -0.67 12.80
CA GLU A 34 20.74 -1.45 13.09
C GLU A 34 20.39 -2.86 13.60
N SER A 35 19.40 -3.01 14.48
CA SER A 35 19.00 -4.32 15.01
C SER A 35 18.45 -5.27 13.94
N TYR A 36 17.86 -4.71 12.89
CA TYR A 36 17.33 -5.46 11.74
C TYR A 36 18.24 -5.45 10.51
N ASN A 37 19.47 -4.94 10.62
CA ASN A 37 20.41 -4.82 9.50
C ASN A 37 19.83 -4.02 8.29
N LEU A 38 19.01 -3.01 8.59
CA LEU A 38 18.39 -2.13 7.62
C LEU A 38 19.23 -0.88 7.40
N LYS A 39 19.27 -0.41 6.16
CA LYS A 39 19.89 0.86 5.79
C LYS A 39 18.83 1.95 5.74
N ALA A 40 19.20 3.16 6.11
CA ALA A 40 18.36 4.33 5.87
C ALA A 40 18.22 4.61 4.37
N ASN A 41 17.02 4.97 3.91
CA ASN A 41 16.67 5.20 2.50
C ASN A 41 16.89 3.99 1.59
N ASP A 42 16.44 2.82 2.03
CA ASP A 42 16.54 1.58 1.27
C ASP A 42 15.18 0.89 1.17
N ALA A 43 15.02 0.01 0.19
CA ALA A 43 13.79 -0.75 -0.02
C ALA A 43 14.15 -2.21 -0.31
N ILE A 44 13.81 -3.09 0.63
CA ILE A 44 14.13 -4.52 0.56
C ILE A 44 12.89 -5.37 0.75
N LEU A 45 12.97 -6.65 0.34
CA LEU A 45 11.98 -7.65 0.72
C LEU A 45 12.33 -8.20 2.11
N ALA A 46 11.30 -8.45 2.92
CA ALA A 46 11.47 -9.02 4.25
C ALA A 46 12.08 -10.43 4.19
N GLY A 47 13.20 -10.60 4.89
CA GLY A 47 13.82 -11.89 5.21
C GLY A 47 13.35 -12.48 6.54
N GLU A 48 13.93 -13.61 6.94
CA GLU A 48 13.64 -14.29 8.21
C GLU A 48 13.89 -13.42 9.43
N GLU A 49 14.94 -12.59 9.37
CA GLU A 49 15.33 -11.65 10.41
C GLU A 49 14.35 -10.49 10.60
N HIS A 50 13.38 -10.32 9.70
CA HIS A 50 12.41 -9.22 9.72
C HIS A 50 10.99 -9.65 10.15
N LYS A 51 10.79 -10.93 10.51
CA LYS A 51 9.45 -11.50 10.72
C LYS A 51 8.64 -10.83 11.84
N ASP A 52 9.31 -10.41 12.91
CA ASP A 52 8.69 -9.77 14.07
C ASP A 52 8.63 -8.24 13.96
N LEU A 53 9.27 -7.63 12.94
CA LEU A 53 9.39 -6.18 12.80
C LEU A 53 8.03 -5.47 12.83
N ASN A 54 7.02 -6.03 12.15
CA ASN A 54 5.67 -5.46 12.16
C ASN A 54 5.06 -5.46 13.57
N GLU A 55 5.24 -6.55 14.33
CA GLU A 55 4.74 -6.62 15.71
C GLU A 55 5.48 -5.63 16.61
N THR A 56 6.81 -5.52 16.46
CA THR A 56 7.63 -4.52 17.15
C THR A 56 7.14 -3.10 16.87
N ILE A 57 6.84 -2.75 15.61
CA ILE A 57 6.29 -1.43 15.26
C ILE A 57 4.95 -1.19 15.99
N LEU A 58 4.03 -2.16 15.93
CA LEU A 58 2.69 -2.01 16.48
C LEU A 58 2.67 -1.93 18.02
N CYS A 59 3.58 -2.65 18.68
CA CYS A 59 3.67 -2.69 20.14
C CYS A 59 4.43 -1.50 20.73
N ASP A 60 5.57 -1.14 20.13
CA ASP A 60 6.53 -0.24 20.76
C ASP A 60 6.40 1.21 20.27
N PHE A 61 5.76 1.44 19.13
CA PHE A 61 5.67 2.74 18.48
C PHE A 61 4.21 3.21 18.37
N PRO A 62 3.64 3.87 19.40
CA PRO A 62 2.24 4.29 19.41
C PRO A 62 1.90 5.38 18.37
N ASN A 63 2.91 5.99 17.76
CA ASN A 63 2.81 6.91 16.63
C ASN A 63 2.66 6.21 15.27
N HIS A 64 2.48 4.88 15.24
CA HIS A 64 2.31 4.18 13.98
C HIS A 64 1.01 4.55 13.27
N HIS A 65 1.05 4.51 11.94
CA HIS A 65 -0.10 4.77 11.08
C HIS A 65 -0.20 3.72 9.98
N PHE A 66 -1.43 3.29 9.72
CA PHE A 66 -1.77 2.45 8.59
C PHE A 66 -2.13 3.30 7.38
N VAL A 67 -1.49 3.02 6.25
CA VAL A 67 -1.75 3.70 4.98
C VAL A 67 -1.93 2.65 3.88
N ALA A 68 -2.97 2.79 3.07
CA ALA A 68 -3.10 1.94 1.89
C ALA A 68 -1.97 2.24 0.92
N GLY A 69 -1.18 1.21 0.60
CA GLY A 69 0.06 1.31 -0.14
C GLY A 69 0.10 0.41 -1.37
N GLY A 70 1.32 0.00 -1.73
CA GLY A 70 1.62 -0.72 -2.97
C GLY A 70 1.90 0.23 -4.13
N SER A 71 3.06 0.07 -4.79
CA SER A 71 3.56 1.01 -5.80
C SER A 71 2.58 1.27 -6.95
N THR A 72 2.10 0.19 -7.60
CA THR A 72 1.11 0.31 -8.68
C THR A 72 -0.20 0.89 -8.18
N GLN A 73 -0.71 0.43 -7.03
CA GLN A 73 -1.95 0.93 -6.44
C GLN A 73 -1.88 2.44 -6.16
N ASN A 74 -0.77 2.91 -5.60
CA ASN A 74 -0.52 4.33 -5.33
C ASN A 74 -0.50 5.15 -6.62
N SER A 75 0.16 4.65 -7.66
CA SER A 75 0.19 5.29 -8.98
C SER A 75 -1.20 5.38 -9.60
N MET A 76 -2.01 4.31 -9.50
CA MET A 76 -3.38 4.30 -10.00
C MET A 76 -4.28 5.28 -9.23
N ARG A 77 -4.17 5.33 -7.89
CA ARG A 77 -4.91 6.31 -7.07
C ARG A 77 -4.53 7.74 -7.43
N ALA A 78 -3.24 8.02 -7.65
CA ALA A 78 -2.76 9.33 -8.07
C ALA A 78 -3.27 9.68 -9.48
N ALA A 79 -3.26 8.73 -10.42
CA ALA A 79 -3.81 8.91 -11.75
C ALA A 79 -5.31 9.25 -11.70
N THR A 80 -6.12 8.49 -10.95
CA THR A 80 -7.55 8.81 -10.77
C THR A 80 -7.76 10.19 -10.17
N TRP A 81 -6.95 10.57 -9.18
CA TRP A 81 -6.99 11.91 -8.60
C TRP A 81 -6.62 13.00 -9.61
N LEU A 82 -5.62 12.81 -10.48
CA LEU A 82 -5.28 13.80 -11.51
C LEU A 82 -6.37 13.92 -12.58
N LEU A 83 -6.95 12.79 -12.98
CA LEU A 83 -7.97 12.72 -14.01
C LEU A 83 -9.32 13.25 -13.54
N GLN A 84 -9.60 13.18 -12.22
CA GLN A 84 -10.87 13.55 -11.60
C GLN A 84 -12.07 12.80 -12.22
N GLN A 85 -11.84 11.56 -12.67
CA GLN A 85 -12.81 10.69 -13.31
C GLN A 85 -12.72 9.28 -12.68
N PRO A 86 -13.59 8.96 -11.71
CA PRO A 86 -13.69 7.61 -11.17
C PRO A 86 -13.99 6.59 -12.28
N GLY A 87 -13.55 5.34 -12.11
CA GLY A 87 -13.81 4.25 -13.06
C GLY A 87 -12.79 4.11 -14.19
N VAL A 88 -12.08 5.19 -14.55
CA VAL A 88 -11.06 5.17 -15.63
C VAL A 88 -9.88 4.25 -15.31
N CYS A 89 -9.49 4.19 -14.04
CA CYS A 89 -8.36 3.38 -13.58
C CYS A 89 -8.88 2.09 -12.90
N VAL A 90 -8.47 0.94 -13.45
CA VAL A 90 -8.73 -0.40 -12.89
C VAL A 90 -7.45 -0.92 -12.24
N TYR A 91 -7.57 -1.48 -11.04
CA TYR A 91 -6.45 -2.08 -10.32
C TYR A 91 -6.73 -3.53 -9.90
N MET A 92 -5.76 -4.41 -10.17
CA MET A 92 -5.76 -5.82 -9.79
C MET A 92 -4.58 -6.16 -8.89
N GLY A 93 -4.80 -7.11 -7.97
CA GLY A 93 -3.81 -7.58 -7.02
C GLY A 93 -4.32 -8.75 -6.19
N CYS A 94 -3.49 -9.33 -5.34
CA CYS A 94 -3.87 -10.41 -4.43
C CYS A 94 -3.75 -9.97 -2.97
N VAL A 95 -4.75 -10.30 -2.16
CA VAL A 95 -4.85 -9.98 -0.73
C VAL A 95 -5.25 -11.21 0.07
N GLY A 96 -4.96 -11.24 1.37
CA GLY A 96 -5.48 -12.26 2.28
C GLY A 96 -6.91 -11.96 2.69
N GLN A 97 -7.61 -12.94 3.28
CA GLN A 97 -8.93 -12.73 3.88
C GLN A 97 -8.80 -12.25 5.34
N ASP A 98 -8.38 -11.01 5.53
CA ASP A 98 -8.22 -10.33 6.81
C ASP A 98 -8.72 -8.88 6.83
N LYS A 99 -8.65 -8.25 8.01
CA LYS A 99 -9.03 -6.83 8.19
C LYS A 99 -8.21 -5.85 7.32
N TYR A 100 -6.99 -6.22 6.92
CA TYR A 100 -6.11 -5.32 6.17
C TYR A 100 -6.54 -5.21 4.72
N HIS A 101 -7.03 -6.29 4.09
CA HIS A 101 -7.58 -6.17 2.74
C HIS A 101 -8.77 -5.22 2.69
N GLN A 102 -9.60 -5.17 3.74
CA GLN A 102 -10.75 -4.26 3.79
C GLN A 102 -10.29 -2.80 3.83
N LEU A 103 -9.26 -2.49 4.63
CA LEU A 103 -8.66 -1.15 4.65
C LEU A 103 -8.12 -0.74 3.28
N LEU A 104 -7.43 -1.66 2.58
CA LEU A 104 -6.93 -1.43 1.23
C LEU A 104 -8.08 -1.21 0.23
N HIS A 105 -9.10 -2.05 0.30
CA HIS A 105 -10.27 -1.98 -0.57
C HIS A 105 -11.03 -0.66 -0.38
N ASP A 106 -11.30 -0.26 0.86
CA ASP A 106 -12.05 0.96 1.16
C ASP A 106 -11.28 2.20 0.73
N ALA A 107 -9.97 2.26 1.00
CA ALA A 107 -9.13 3.40 0.62
C ALA A 107 -9.01 3.55 -0.91
N ALA A 108 -8.84 2.45 -1.63
CA ALA A 108 -8.72 2.47 -3.09
C ALA A 108 -10.08 2.75 -3.78
N THR A 109 -11.18 2.18 -3.27
CA THR A 109 -12.54 2.48 -3.75
C THR A 109 -12.90 3.94 -3.52
N LYS A 110 -12.59 4.48 -2.33
CA LYS A 110 -12.80 5.91 -2.02
C LYS A 110 -12.01 6.85 -2.94
N ALA A 111 -10.86 6.39 -3.45
CA ALA A 111 -10.05 7.12 -4.43
C ALA A 111 -10.62 7.04 -5.86
N GLY A 112 -11.73 6.33 -6.09
CA GLY A 112 -12.40 6.20 -7.38
C GLY A 112 -11.83 5.09 -8.28
N LEU A 113 -11.03 4.18 -7.74
CA LEU A 113 -10.54 3.02 -8.49
C LEU A 113 -11.62 1.96 -8.65
N THR A 114 -11.63 1.34 -9.82
CA THR A 114 -12.31 0.05 -10.03
C THR A 114 -11.35 -1.06 -9.58
N LEU A 115 -11.74 -1.83 -8.56
CA LEU A 115 -10.88 -2.86 -7.97
C LEU A 115 -11.30 -4.26 -8.38
N SER A 116 -10.31 -5.11 -8.57
CA SER A 116 -10.50 -6.55 -8.70
C SER A 116 -9.37 -7.27 -7.96
N TYR A 117 -9.55 -7.45 -6.65
CA TYR A 117 -8.64 -8.26 -5.85
C TYR A 117 -8.97 -9.74 -5.96
N GLN A 118 -7.94 -10.55 -6.16
CA GLN A 118 -8.00 -11.95 -5.79
C GLN A 118 -7.89 -12.02 -4.26
N VAL A 119 -8.96 -12.47 -3.61
CA VAL A 119 -8.94 -12.73 -2.16
C VAL A 119 -8.50 -14.18 -1.96
N TYR A 120 -7.31 -14.37 -1.41
CA TYR A 120 -6.80 -15.68 -1.04
C TYR A 120 -7.29 -16.05 0.37
N VAL A 121 -7.91 -17.22 0.47
CA VAL A 121 -8.38 -17.78 1.74
C VAL A 121 -7.44 -18.91 2.11
N ASP A 122 -6.65 -18.70 3.16
CA ASP A 122 -5.82 -19.74 3.75
C ASP A 122 -6.58 -20.44 4.89
N PRO A 123 -6.92 -21.73 4.76
CA PRO A 123 -7.59 -22.49 5.82
C PRO A 123 -6.84 -22.53 7.13
N GLU A 124 -5.50 -22.40 7.10
CA GLU A 124 -4.64 -22.45 8.28
C GLU A 124 -4.33 -21.04 8.82
N GLY A 125 -4.70 -19.99 8.09
CA GLY A 125 -4.54 -18.60 8.51
C GLY A 125 -3.09 -18.09 8.51
N HIS A 126 -2.17 -18.76 7.80
CA HIS A 126 -0.77 -18.38 7.71
C HIS A 126 -0.54 -17.24 6.71
N VAL A 127 -1.33 -17.17 5.63
CA VAL A 127 -1.22 -16.14 4.59
C VAL A 127 -2.14 -14.97 4.89
N GLN A 128 -1.53 -13.82 5.13
CA GLN A 128 -2.19 -12.53 5.34
C GLN A 128 -1.97 -11.59 4.14
N THR A 129 -2.74 -10.51 4.07
CA THR A 129 -2.50 -9.38 3.19
C THR A 129 -1.09 -8.85 3.41
N GLY A 130 -0.36 -8.63 2.31
CA GLY A 130 1.00 -8.12 2.37
C GLY A 130 1.09 -6.75 3.06
N THR A 131 2.20 -6.52 3.74
CA THR A 131 2.48 -5.28 4.48
C THR A 131 3.82 -4.69 4.04
N CYS A 132 4.00 -3.39 4.26
CA CYS A 132 5.27 -2.71 4.07
C CYS A 132 5.59 -1.91 5.34
N ALA A 133 6.67 -2.27 6.04
CA ALA A 133 7.16 -1.49 7.16
C ALA A 133 7.87 -0.23 6.63
N VAL A 134 7.38 0.94 7.00
CA VAL A 134 7.95 2.24 6.60
C VAL A 134 8.58 2.89 7.82
N LEU A 135 9.89 2.72 7.96
CA LEU A 135 10.66 3.13 9.14
C LEU A 135 11.27 4.52 8.93
N ILE A 136 10.70 5.52 9.60
CA ILE A 136 11.08 6.92 9.40
C ILE A 136 12.17 7.30 10.42
N THR A 137 13.35 7.69 9.93
CA THR A 137 14.45 8.22 10.74
C THR A 137 14.83 9.63 10.26
N GLY A 138 14.22 10.65 10.87
CA GLY A 138 14.34 12.04 10.42
C GLY A 138 13.78 12.20 9.00
N ASN A 139 14.64 12.49 8.02
CA ASN A 139 14.25 12.61 6.61
C ASN A 139 14.54 11.34 5.80
N ASN A 140 14.69 10.18 6.43
CA ASN A 140 14.94 8.92 5.74
C ASN A 140 13.76 7.97 5.90
N ARG A 141 13.44 7.20 4.85
CA ARG A 141 12.41 6.16 4.84
C ARG A 141 12.80 5.07 3.86
#